data_AF-A0A2K6JP23-F1
#
_entry.id   AF-A0A2K6JP23-F1
#
_cell.length_a   1.000
_cell.length_b   1.000
_cell.length_c   1.000
_cell.angle_alpha   90.00
_cell.angle_beta   90.00
_cell.angle_gamma   90.00
#
_symmetry.space_group_name_H-M   'P 1'
#
loop_
_entity.id
_entity.type
_entity.pdbx_description
1 polymer ?
#
loop_
_entity_poly.entity_id
_entity_poly.type
_entity_poly.pdbx_seq_one_letter_code
_entity_poly.pdbx_strand_id
1 'polypeptide(L)'
;MEMDEDPDTLPAQRQGNIIITKYEQGHRAGAAVDMGHEQINIGKYANHLGIMQETELPPIRALEVKQRRKESKRTNKWLKMFADWPKYRNTKKLSQRVYKGIPLAVRGQAWSRLLNIDKIKSQNPGKYKAMKEKGKRSSRIIHRIQLDVSSTLQNHMMFIQRFGVRQQELCDILVAYSAYNPVSIPGQRYSWAMYPYSAWVSPEGVSTS
;
A
#
# COMPACT_ATOMS: atom_id res chain seq x y z
N MET A 1 -5.32 -47.36 -11.08
CA MET A 1 -5.53 -46.21 -10.17
C MET A 1 -5.61 -44.99 -11.05
N GLU A 2 -6.83 -44.52 -11.29
CA GLU A 2 -7.03 -43.21 -11.89
C GLU A 2 -6.81 -42.14 -10.82
N MET A 3 -6.47 -40.92 -11.25
CA MET A 3 -6.33 -39.76 -10.37
C MET A 3 -7.54 -38.86 -10.61
N ASP A 4 -8.41 -38.73 -9.61
CA ASP A 4 -9.55 -37.82 -9.68
C ASP A 4 -9.06 -36.36 -9.64
N GLU A 5 -8.95 -35.74 -10.82
CA GLU A 5 -8.72 -34.30 -10.97
C GLU A 5 -10.04 -33.54 -10.71
N ASP A 6 -10.13 -32.87 -9.57
CA ASP A 6 -11.31 -32.12 -9.12
C ASP A 6 -11.72 -31.02 -10.13
N PRO A 7 -12.92 -31.12 -10.75
CA PRO A 7 -13.32 -30.27 -11.87
C PRO A 7 -13.44 -28.78 -11.51
N ASP A 8 -13.65 -28.42 -10.23
CA ASP A 8 -13.72 -27.02 -9.79
C ASP A 8 -12.34 -26.32 -9.79
N THR A 9 -11.24 -27.06 -9.97
CA THR A 9 -9.89 -26.51 -10.06
C THR A 9 -9.67 -25.68 -11.33
N LEU A 10 -10.24 -26.11 -12.46
CA LEU A 10 -9.97 -25.52 -13.79
C LEU A 10 -10.57 -24.11 -13.99
N PRO A 11 -11.82 -23.81 -13.59
CA PRO A 11 -12.39 -22.47 -13.72
C PRO A 11 -11.61 -21.43 -12.90
N ALA A 12 -11.21 -21.78 -11.67
CA ALA A 12 -10.49 -20.89 -10.76
C ALA A 12 -9.09 -20.53 -11.27
N GLN A 13 -8.39 -21.46 -11.93
CA GLN A 13 -7.11 -21.16 -12.60
C GLN A 13 -7.30 -20.25 -13.81
N ARG A 14 -8.26 -20.53 -14.70
CA ARG A 14 -8.53 -19.69 -15.88
C ARG A 14 -8.90 -18.26 -15.49
N GLN A 15 -9.81 -18.09 -14.52
CA GLN A 15 -10.23 -16.78 -14.05
C GLN A 15 -9.08 -16.02 -13.36
N GLY A 16 -8.26 -16.71 -12.55
CA GLY A 16 -7.05 -16.13 -11.97
C GLY A 16 -6.09 -15.59 -13.03
N ASN A 17 -5.80 -16.39 -14.06
CA ASN A 17 -4.90 -15.99 -15.15
C ASN A 17 -5.44 -14.78 -15.93
N ILE A 18 -6.74 -14.74 -16.24
CA ILE A 18 -7.39 -13.58 -16.89
C ILE A 18 -7.21 -12.31 -16.05
N ILE A 19 -7.32 -12.40 -14.73
CA ILE A 19 -7.16 -11.23 -13.85
C ILE A 19 -5.67 -10.84 -13.74
N ILE A 20 -4.74 -11.80 -13.59
CA ILE A 20 -3.28 -11.51 -13.59
C ILE A 20 -2.91 -10.74 -14.86
N THR A 21 -3.32 -11.22 -16.04
CA THR A 21 -3.07 -10.56 -17.33
C THR A 21 -3.61 -9.12 -17.36
N LYS A 22 -4.82 -8.86 -16.83
CA LYS A 22 -5.40 -7.50 -16.75
C LYS A 22 -4.65 -6.58 -15.78
N TYR A 23 -4.03 -7.10 -14.73
CA TYR A 23 -3.14 -6.32 -13.87
C TYR A 23 -1.79 -6.06 -14.53
N GLU A 24 -1.15 -7.06 -15.13
CA GLU A 24 0.17 -6.94 -15.78
C GLU A 24 0.15 -6.08 -17.05
N GLN A 25 -0.97 -6.01 -17.76
CA GLN A 25 -1.17 -5.11 -18.91
C GLN A 25 -1.50 -3.66 -18.51
N GLY A 26 -1.97 -3.43 -17.28
CA GLY A 26 -2.45 -2.14 -16.80
C GLY A 26 -3.55 -1.52 -17.69
N HIS A 27 -3.63 -0.18 -17.70
CA HIS A 27 -4.63 0.57 -18.48
C HIS A 27 -4.28 0.66 -19.98
N ARG A 28 -4.04 -0.48 -20.63
CA ARG A 28 -3.86 -0.61 -22.09
C ARG A 28 -4.76 -1.67 -22.75
N ALA A 29 -5.44 -2.50 -21.96
CA ALA A 29 -6.30 -3.60 -22.46
C ALA A 29 -7.80 -3.33 -22.27
N GLY A 30 -8.21 -2.05 -22.33
CA GLY A 30 -9.61 -1.61 -22.28
C GLY A 30 -9.79 -0.40 -23.19
N ALA A 31 -10.87 -0.40 -23.98
CA ALA A 31 -11.16 0.64 -24.97
C ALA A 31 -11.50 1.99 -24.32
N ALA A 32 -11.52 3.05 -25.13
CA ALA A 32 -11.89 4.39 -24.70
C ALA A 32 -13.32 4.41 -24.11
N VAL A 33 -13.40 4.67 -22.80
CA VAL A 33 -14.62 5.20 -22.18
C VAL A 33 -14.40 6.71 -22.07
N ASP A 34 -15.12 7.48 -22.87
CA ASP A 34 -15.07 8.94 -22.84
C ASP A 34 -15.80 9.47 -21.59
N MET A 35 -15.11 9.36 -20.45
CA MET A 35 -15.51 10.02 -19.21
C MET A 35 -15.10 11.49 -19.32
N GLY A 36 -16.00 12.31 -19.89
CA GLY A 36 -15.77 13.74 -20.10
C GLY A 36 -15.17 14.41 -18.87
N HIS A 37 -13.93 14.88 -19.00
CA HIS A 37 -13.12 15.40 -17.90
C HIS A 37 -13.53 16.82 -17.49
N GLU A 38 -14.76 16.97 -16.96
CA GLU A 38 -15.00 18.06 -16.01
C GLU A 38 -13.98 17.93 -14.88
N GLN A 39 -13.30 19.03 -14.58
CA GLN A 39 -12.24 19.07 -13.57
C GLN A 39 -12.85 19.13 -12.18
N ILE A 40 -13.47 18.03 -11.75
CA ILE A 40 -13.95 17.82 -10.37
C ILE A 40 -12.79 18.20 -9.45
N ASN A 41 -12.94 19.31 -8.72
CA ASN A 41 -11.86 19.84 -7.90
C ASN A 41 -11.70 18.94 -6.67
N ILE A 42 -10.85 17.92 -6.79
CA ILE A 42 -10.72 16.80 -5.86
C ILE A 42 -10.48 17.29 -4.41
N GLY A 43 -9.82 18.44 -4.24
CA GLY A 43 -9.59 19.06 -2.92
C GLY A 43 -10.86 19.52 -2.19
N LYS A 44 -12.02 19.61 -2.85
CA LYS A 44 -13.33 19.83 -2.24
C LYS A 44 -13.88 18.59 -1.52
N TYR A 45 -13.53 17.39 -1.98
CA TYR A 45 -14.14 16.12 -1.53
C TYR A 45 -13.13 15.23 -0.78
N ALA A 46 -11.84 15.34 -1.11
CA ALA A 46 -10.75 14.62 -0.45
C ALA A 46 -10.33 15.32 0.86
N ASN A 47 -10.50 14.65 1.99
CA ASN A 47 -10.06 15.18 3.28
C ASN A 47 -8.52 15.19 3.41
N HIS A 48 -8.00 15.73 4.51
CA HIS A 48 -6.55 15.87 4.72
C HIS A 48 -5.75 14.54 4.79
N LEU A 49 -6.42 13.38 4.78
CA LEU A 49 -5.83 12.05 4.72
C LEU A 49 -6.04 11.37 3.34
N GLY A 50 -6.71 12.04 2.40
CA GLY A 50 -7.05 11.53 1.07
C GLY A 50 -8.31 10.66 1.01
N ILE A 51 -9.15 10.67 2.06
CA ILE A 51 -10.45 9.97 2.03
C ILE A 51 -11.48 10.90 1.36
N MET A 52 -12.17 10.40 0.34
CA MET A 52 -13.25 11.10 -0.35
C MET A 52 -14.52 11.14 0.50
N GLN A 53 -15.32 12.19 0.32
CA GLN A 53 -16.68 12.31 0.84
C GLN A 53 -17.64 12.63 -0.30
N GLU A 54 -18.89 12.21 -0.17
CA GLU A 54 -19.96 12.42 -1.17
C GLU A 54 -20.46 13.87 -1.18
N THR A 55 -20.18 14.64 -0.12
CA THR A 55 -20.52 16.06 0.02
C THR A 55 -19.26 16.92 -0.01
N GLU A 56 -19.36 18.18 -0.44
CA GLU A 56 -18.25 19.13 -0.30
C GLU A 56 -17.85 19.31 1.17
N LEU A 57 -16.55 19.27 1.43
CA LEU A 57 -15.98 19.48 2.76
C LEU A 57 -16.21 20.93 3.23
N PRO A 58 -16.56 21.14 4.50
CA PRO A 58 -16.70 22.48 5.05
C PRO A 58 -15.36 23.25 5.01
N PRO A 59 -15.37 24.59 4.87
CA PRO A 59 -14.15 25.40 4.82
C PRO A 59 -13.19 25.11 5.98
N ILE A 60 -11.90 24.96 5.64
CA ILE A 60 -10.85 24.53 6.56
C ILE A 60 -10.81 25.43 7.79
N ARG A 61 -11.14 24.88 8.96
CA ARG A 61 -11.33 25.64 10.20
C ARG A 61 -9.98 26.17 10.69
N ALA A 62 -9.99 27.32 11.37
CA ALA A 62 -8.76 27.92 11.92
C ALA A 62 -7.96 26.97 12.84
N LEU A 63 -8.65 26.05 13.53
CA LEU A 63 -8.05 24.96 14.32
C LEU A 63 -7.24 23.98 13.45
N GLU A 64 -7.74 23.62 12.27
CA GLU A 64 -7.07 22.74 11.32
C GLU A 64 -5.86 23.43 10.67
N VAL A 65 -5.95 24.73 10.35
CA VAL A 65 -4.78 25.53 9.92
C VAL A 65 -3.72 25.54 11.02
N LYS A 66 -4.12 25.71 12.29
CA LYS A 66 -3.23 25.63 13.47
C LYS A 66 -2.64 24.22 13.64
N GLN A 67 -3.37 23.16 13.27
CA GLN A 67 -2.89 21.77 13.27
C GLN A 67 -1.91 21.49 12.13
N ARG A 68 -2.20 21.87 10.89
CA ARG A 68 -1.29 21.77 9.73
C ARG A 68 0.01 22.51 10.02
N ARG A 69 -0.04 23.74 10.56
CA ARG A 69 1.14 24.50 11.01
C ARG A 69 1.93 23.80 12.14
N LYS A 70 1.28 23.09 13.06
CA LYS A 70 1.95 22.23 14.05
C LYS A 70 2.64 21.03 13.39
N GLU A 71 2.01 20.41 12.38
CA GLU A 71 2.56 19.27 11.66
C GLU A 71 3.79 19.66 10.82
N SER A 72 3.75 20.74 10.04
CA SER A 72 4.95 21.24 9.32
C SER A 72 6.11 21.51 10.28
N LYS A 73 5.83 22.08 11.47
CA LYS A 73 6.82 22.27 12.55
C LYS A 73 7.33 20.96 13.18
N ARG A 74 6.63 19.83 13.02
CA ARG A 74 7.13 18.49 13.35
C ARG A 74 7.95 17.92 12.19
N THR A 75 7.47 18.02 10.95
CA THR A 75 8.16 17.56 9.73
C THR A 75 9.55 18.16 9.60
N ASN A 76 9.69 19.48 9.75
CA ASN A 76 11.00 20.16 9.68
C ASN A 76 11.95 19.69 10.80
N LYS A 77 11.43 19.25 11.95
CA LYS A 77 12.23 18.66 13.05
C LYS A 77 12.55 17.18 12.83
N TRP A 78 11.87 16.48 11.92
CA TRP A 78 12.22 15.13 11.47
C TRP A 78 13.25 15.19 10.34
N LEU A 79 13.09 16.09 9.36
CA LEU A 79 14.09 16.36 8.32
C LEU A 79 15.46 16.71 8.92
N LYS A 80 15.51 17.58 9.95
CA LYS A 80 16.76 17.87 10.71
C LYS A 80 17.33 16.67 11.48
N MET A 81 16.55 15.62 11.75
CA MET A 81 17.05 14.36 12.32
C MET A 81 17.45 13.34 11.24
N PHE A 82 16.99 13.52 10.00
CA PHE A 82 17.39 12.69 8.86
C PHE A 82 18.73 13.13 8.25
N ALA A 83 19.12 14.39 8.40
CA ALA A 83 20.49 14.84 8.12
C ALA A 83 21.50 14.10 9.03
N ASP A 84 21.50 14.40 10.33
CA ASP A 84 22.40 13.75 11.30
C ASP A 84 21.91 12.34 11.75
N TRP A 85 21.40 11.48 10.87
CA TRP A 85 20.76 10.21 11.31
C TRP A 85 21.62 9.33 12.25
N PRO A 86 22.95 9.17 12.05
CA PRO A 86 23.81 8.43 12.98
C PRO A 86 23.82 8.97 14.42
N LYS A 87 23.62 10.28 14.59
CA LYS A 87 23.55 10.98 15.89
C LYS A 87 22.24 10.73 16.63
N TYR A 88 21.19 10.31 15.93
CA TYR A 88 19.83 10.18 16.47
C TYR A 88 19.32 8.75 16.60
N ARG A 89 19.75 7.82 15.73
CA ARG A 89 19.28 6.43 15.62
C ARG A 89 19.14 5.66 16.94
N ASN A 90 20.05 5.87 17.90
CA ASN A 90 20.09 5.14 19.17
C ASN A 90 19.67 6.00 20.39
N THR A 91 18.99 7.13 20.18
CA THR A 91 18.71 8.11 21.25
C THR A 91 17.27 8.04 21.80
N LYS A 92 17.09 8.22 23.12
CA LYS A 92 15.76 8.38 23.75
C LYS A 92 14.92 9.50 23.08
N LYS A 93 15.59 10.51 22.52
CA LYS A 93 15.01 11.62 21.74
C LYS A 93 14.29 11.17 20.46
N LEU A 94 14.75 10.08 19.83
CA LEU A 94 14.06 9.46 18.69
C LEU A 94 12.81 8.71 19.13
N SER A 95 12.91 7.82 20.14
CA SER A 95 11.78 7.07 20.67
C SER A 95 10.63 7.98 21.12
N GLN A 96 10.94 9.03 21.89
CA GLN A 96 9.97 10.05 22.31
C GLN A 96 9.27 10.78 21.15
N ARG A 97 9.84 10.78 19.95
CA ARG A 97 9.25 11.39 18.74
C ARG A 97 8.42 10.41 17.93
N VAL A 98 8.78 9.13 17.93
CA VAL A 98 7.93 8.05 17.41
C VAL A 98 6.64 7.97 18.25
N TYR A 99 6.75 7.91 19.57
CA TYR A 99 5.58 7.91 20.48
C TYR A 99 4.68 9.16 20.35
N LYS A 100 5.25 10.32 20.01
CA LYS A 100 4.47 11.56 19.77
C LYS A 100 3.79 11.60 18.39
N GLY A 101 3.98 10.59 17.55
CA GLY A 101 3.45 10.49 16.19
C GLY A 101 4.41 11.08 15.14
N ILE A 102 4.76 10.26 14.16
CA ILE A 102 5.51 10.65 12.97
C ILE A 102 4.56 11.40 12.00
N PRO A 103 4.92 12.58 11.46
CA PRO A 103 4.10 13.30 10.48
C PRO A 103 3.89 12.53 9.17
N LEU A 104 2.75 12.76 8.52
CA LEU A 104 2.34 12.01 7.32
C LEU A 104 3.40 12.06 6.21
N ALA A 105 3.92 13.26 5.92
CA ALA A 105 4.89 13.52 4.85
C ALA A 105 6.27 12.86 5.03
N VAL A 106 6.59 12.31 6.22
CA VAL A 106 7.90 11.67 6.52
C VAL A 106 7.76 10.26 7.11
N ARG A 107 6.54 9.75 7.29
CA ARG A 107 6.22 8.43 7.89
C ARG A 107 7.01 7.30 7.21
N GLY A 108 6.99 7.23 5.88
CA GLY A 108 7.70 6.20 5.10
C GLY A 108 9.24 6.28 5.20
N GLN A 109 9.82 7.48 5.08
CA GLN A 109 11.28 7.66 5.24
C GLN A 109 11.74 7.37 6.67
N ALA A 110 10.93 7.69 7.68
CA ALA A 110 11.19 7.33 9.07
C ALA A 110 11.18 5.82 9.28
N TRP A 111 10.14 5.11 8.81
CA TRP A 111 10.06 3.66 8.97
C TRP A 111 11.14 2.91 8.20
N SER A 112 11.50 3.34 6.99
CA SER A 112 12.62 2.75 6.25
C SER A 112 13.91 2.74 7.08
N ARG A 113 14.21 3.87 7.74
CA ARG A 113 15.41 4.04 8.57
C ARG A 113 15.30 3.40 9.95
N LEU A 114 14.11 3.34 10.55
CA LEU A 114 13.86 2.66 11.84
C LEU A 114 13.97 1.14 11.70
N LEU A 115 13.40 0.58 10.63
CA LEU A 115 13.45 -0.85 10.31
C LEU A 115 14.74 -1.26 9.60
N ASN A 116 15.61 -0.30 9.26
CA ASN A 116 16.86 -0.50 8.51
C ASN A 116 16.62 -1.27 7.19
N ILE A 117 15.59 -0.89 6.43
CA ILE A 117 15.15 -1.59 5.21
C ILE A 117 16.30 -1.75 4.21
N ASP A 118 17.16 -0.74 4.08
CA ASP A 118 18.30 -0.77 3.14
C ASP A 118 19.31 -1.87 3.50
N LYS A 119 19.51 -2.15 4.80
CA LYS A 119 20.29 -3.31 5.28
C LYS A 119 19.58 -4.63 4.98
N ILE A 120 18.27 -4.71 5.22
CA ILE A 120 17.50 -5.94 4.97
C ILE A 120 17.48 -6.27 3.47
N LYS A 121 17.30 -5.26 2.60
CA LYS A 121 17.36 -5.38 1.13
C LYS A 121 18.73 -5.87 0.66
N SER A 122 19.82 -5.25 1.11
CA SER A 122 21.19 -5.66 0.74
C SER A 122 21.58 -7.04 1.26
N GLN A 123 21.02 -7.48 2.40
CA GLN A 123 21.17 -8.85 2.91
C GLN A 123 20.26 -9.89 2.21
N ASN A 124 19.26 -9.46 1.42
CA ASN A 124 18.28 -10.34 0.77
C ASN A 124 18.00 -9.91 -0.69
N PRO A 125 19.01 -9.77 -1.57
CA PRO A 125 18.81 -9.37 -2.95
C PRO A 125 17.90 -10.35 -3.69
N GLY A 126 17.05 -9.85 -4.59
CA GLY A 126 16.11 -10.66 -5.39
C GLY A 126 14.96 -11.34 -4.63
N LYS A 127 15.05 -11.49 -3.31
CA LYS A 127 14.09 -12.28 -2.49
C LYS A 127 12.64 -11.82 -2.64
N TYR A 128 12.39 -10.50 -2.71
CA TYR A 128 11.05 -9.96 -2.97
C TYR A 128 10.49 -10.42 -4.33
N LYS A 129 11.28 -10.33 -5.41
CA LYS A 129 10.89 -10.79 -6.75
C LYS A 129 10.60 -12.29 -6.74
N ALA A 130 11.46 -13.10 -6.10
CA ALA A 130 11.24 -14.54 -5.98
C ALA A 130 9.94 -14.89 -5.21
N MET A 131 9.59 -14.14 -4.15
CA MET A 131 8.34 -14.36 -3.42
C MET A 131 7.11 -13.85 -4.20
N LYS A 132 7.20 -12.71 -4.91
CA LYS A 132 6.14 -12.22 -5.81
C LYS A 132 5.81 -13.28 -6.89
N GLU A 133 6.81 -13.76 -7.62
CA GLU A 133 6.61 -14.77 -8.68
C GLU A 133 6.22 -16.16 -8.14
N LYS A 134 6.56 -16.49 -6.88
CA LYS A 134 6.01 -17.67 -6.19
C LYS A 134 4.52 -17.49 -5.87
N GLY A 135 4.13 -16.31 -5.36
CA GLY A 135 2.75 -15.98 -4.99
C GLY A 135 1.80 -15.89 -6.19
N LYS A 136 2.28 -15.37 -7.34
CA LYS A 136 1.53 -15.33 -8.61
C LYS A 136 0.99 -16.68 -9.08
N ARG A 137 1.58 -17.80 -8.62
CA ARG A 137 1.14 -19.16 -8.96
C ARG A 137 -0.18 -19.56 -8.28
N SER A 138 -0.69 -18.79 -7.33
CA SER A 138 -1.93 -19.09 -6.60
C SER A 138 -3.06 -18.14 -6.98
N SER A 139 -3.82 -18.50 -8.03
CA SER A 139 -5.04 -17.80 -8.47
C SER A 139 -6.00 -17.49 -7.31
N ARG A 140 -6.22 -18.46 -6.42
CA ARG A 140 -7.09 -18.33 -5.23
C ARG A 140 -6.65 -17.22 -4.28
N ILE A 141 -5.36 -17.10 -3.99
CA ILE A 141 -4.82 -16.07 -3.08
C ILE A 141 -4.91 -14.69 -3.74
N ILE A 142 -4.56 -14.59 -5.02
CA ILE A 142 -4.61 -13.36 -5.81
C ILE A 142 -6.04 -12.81 -5.87
N HIS A 143 -7.02 -13.66 -6.21
CA HIS A 143 -8.43 -13.29 -6.26
C HIS A 143 -8.95 -12.83 -4.89
N ARG A 144 -8.56 -13.50 -3.79
CA ARG A 144 -8.94 -13.07 -2.44
C ARG A 144 -8.37 -11.71 -2.08
N ILE A 145 -7.07 -11.49 -2.30
CA ILE A 145 -6.40 -10.21 -2.08
C ILE A 145 -7.10 -9.09 -2.87
N GLN A 146 -7.47 -9.35 -4.13
CA GLN A 146 -8.14 -8.36 -4.98
C GLN A 146 -9.54 -8.01 -4.48
N LEU A 147 -10.34 -8.97 -4.01
CA LEU A 147 -11.62 -8.70 -3.37
C LEU A 147 -11.47 -7.90 -2.06
N ASP A 148 -10.49 -8.23 -1.23
CA ASP A 148 -10.25 -7.54 0.04
C ASP A 148 -9.71 -6.11 -0.17
N VAL A 149 -8.76 -5.90 -1.09
CA VAL A 149 -8.24 -4.57 -1.47
C VAL A 149 -9.32 -3.71 -2.13
N SER A 150 -10.08 -4.27 -3.08
CA SER A 150 -11.10 -3.52 -3.82
C SER A 150 -12.39 -3.27 -3.03
N SER A 151 -12.55 -3.84 -1.83
CA SER A 151 -13.65 -3.50 -0.91
C SER A 151 -13.21 -2.57 0.23
N THR A 152 -12.01 -2.74 0.78
CA THR A 152 -11.57 -1.97 1.97
C THR A 152 -11.07 -0.55 1.69
N LEU A 153 -10.67 -0.23 0.45
CA LEU A 153 -9.98 1.04 0.13
C LEU A 153 -10.70 1.93 -0.90
N GLN A 154 -11.91 1.58 -1.34
CA GLN A 154 -12.65 2.29 -2.41
C GLN A 154 -12.70 3.81 -2.23
N ASN A 155 -12.98 4.27 -1.01
CA ASN A 155 -13.24 5.68 -0.71
C ASN A 155 -11.95 6.50 -0.49
N HIS A 156 -10.77 5.95 -0.79
CA HIS A 156 -9.49 6.67 -0.67
C HIS A 156 -8.96 7.05 -2.05
N MET A 157 -8.57 8.31 -2.23
CA MET A 157 -8.11 8.90 -3.50
C MET A 157 -7.01 8.09 -4.21
N MET A 158 -6.12 7.43 -3.46
CA MET A 158 -5.04 6.62 -4.04
C MET A 158 -5.50 5.24 -4.55
N PHE A 159 -6.72 4.82 -4.20
CA PHE A 159 -7.26 3.48 -4.46
C PHE A 159 -8.66 3.49 -5.08
N ILE A 160 -9.25 4.67 -5.34
CA ILE A 160 -10.55 4.81 -6.02
C ILE A 160 -10.50 4.36 -7.49
N GLN A 161 -9.35 4.53 -8.16
CA GLN A 161 -9.13 4.04 -9.51
C GLN A 161 -8.83 2.53 -9.49
N ARG A 162 -9.79 1.73 -9.94
CA ARG A 162 -9.61 0.27 -10.13
C ARG A 162 -8.42 0.00 -11.07
N PHE A 163 -7.59 -0.98 -10.71
CA PHE A 163 -6.36 -1.37 -11.41
C PHE A 163 -5.27 -0.28 -11.47
N GLY A 164 -5.45 0.87 -10.82
CA GLY A 164 -4.44 1.94 -10.76
C GLY A 164 -3.17 1.49 -10.02
N VAL A 165 -2.01 2.07 -10.39
CA VAL A 165 -0.66 1.63 -9.97
C VAL A 165 -0.55 1.28 -8.48
N ARG A 166 -1.14 2.08 -7.59
CA ARG A 166 -1.09 1.85 -6.13
C ARG A 166 -1.90 0.65 -5.66
N GLN A 167 -2.99 0.28 -6.34
CA GLN A 167 -3.64 -1.02 -6.11
C GLN A 167 -2.72 -2.16 -6.55
N GLN A 168 -1.98 -1.98 -7.65
CA GLN A 168 -1.02 -2.99 -8.13
C GLN A 168 0.14 -3.18 -7.15
N GLU A 169 0.78 -2.09 -6.69
CA GLU A 169 1.79 -2.07 -5.62
C GLU A 169 1.31 -2.89 -4.40
N LEU A 170 0.10 -2.58 -3.90
CA LEU A 170 -0.45 -3.21 -2.71
C LEU A 170 -0.73 -4.70 -2.92
N CYS A 171 -1.34 -5.07 -4.04
CA CYS A 171 -1.58 -6.46 -4.40
C CYS A 171 -0.26 -7.25 -4.50
N ASP A 172 0.76 -6.70 -5.15
CA ASP A 172 2.09 -7.32 -5.30
C ASP A 172 2.77 -7.57 -3.95
N ILE A 173 2.73 -6.59 -3.05
CA ILE A 173 3.28 -6.71 -1.69
C ILE A 173 2.56 -7.81 -0.91
N LEU A 174 1.23 -7.87 -0.98
CA LEU A 174 0.42 -8.87 -0.29
C LEU A 174 0.63 -10.29 -0.87
N VAL A 175 0.71 -10.42 -2.20
CA VAL A 175 1.03 -11.67 -2.89
C VAL A 175 2.42 -12.17 -2.49
N ALA A 176 3.44 -11.31 -2.52
CA ALA A 176 4.79 -11.66 -2.06
C ALA A 176 4.82 -12.03 -0.57
N TYR A 177 4.06 -11.34 0.29
CA TYR A 177 3.98 -11.66 1.72
C TYR A 177 3.33 -13.02 1.97
N SER A 178 2.23 -13.35 1.29
CA SER A 178 1.58 -14.67 1.41
C SER A 178 2.50 -15.84 1.01
N ALA A 179 3.35 -15.63 0.00
CA ALA A 179 4.30 -16.64 -0.46
C ALA A 179 5.52 -16.78 0.48
N TYR A 180 5.82 -15.73 1.25
CA TYR A 180 6.87 -15.68 2.26
C TYR A 180 6.42 -16.30 3.60
N ASN A 181 5.19 -16.04 4.05
CA ASN A 181 4.61 -16.61 5.26
C ASN A 181 3.34 -17.44 4.97
N PRO A 182 3.47 -18.68 4.47
CA PRO A 182 2.32 -19.54 4.22
C PRO A 182 1.61 -19.97 5.51
N VAL A 183 2.31 -19.97 6.66
CA VAL A 183 1.75 -20.39 7.95
C VAL A 183 0.71 -19.40 8.49
N SER A 184 0.71 -18.15 8.02
CA SER A 184 -0.41 -17.22 8.27
C SER A 184 -1.72 -17.57 7.51
N ILE A 185 -1.79 -18.66 6.74
CA ILE A 185 -3.05 -19.14 6.13
C ILE A 185 -3.40 -20.56 6.60
N PRO A 186 -3.97 -20.68 7.80
CA PRO A 186 -5.23 -21.37 8.01
C PRO A 186 -6.39 -20.36 8.05
N GLY A 187 -7.61 -20.84 7.90
CA GLY A 187 -8.80 -19.98 7.88
C GLY A 187 -9.13 -19.35 9.25
N GLN A 188 -9.90 -18.25 9.20
CA GLN A 188 -10.41 -17.42 10.31
C GLN A 188 -9.46 -16.34 10.90
N ARG A 189 -10.04 -15.14 11.11
CA ARG A 189 -9.58 -14.02 11.98
C ARG A 189 -8.30 -13.22 11.62
N TYR A 190 -8.37 -12.41 10.56
CA TYR A 190 -7.41 -11.29 10.32
C TYR A 190 -7.98 -9.86 10.33
N SER A 191 -9.29 -9.69 10.59
CA SER A 191 -9.99 -8.39 10.44
C SER A 191 -9.53 -7.25 11.36
N TRP A 192 -8.81 -7.52 12.46
CA TRP A 192 -8.55 -6.52 13.52
C TRP A 192 -7.08 -6.27 13.85
N ALA A 193 -6.16 -7.19 13.51
CA ALA A 193 -4.78 -7.14 14.01
C ALA A 193 -3.80 -6.33 13.13
N MET A 194 -4.04 -6.21 11.82
CA MET A 194 -3.07 -5.63 10.87
C MET A 194 -3.24 -4.14 10.53
N TYR A 195 -4.36 -3.52 10.90
CA TYR A 195 -4.67 -2.12 10.58
C TYR A 195 -3.59 -1.07 10.97
N PRO A 196 -2.74 -1.25 12.01
CA PRO A 196 -1.68 -0.29 12.33
C PRO A 196 -0.49 -0.24 11.36
N TYR A 197 -0.24 -1.28 10.56
CA TYR A 197 1.05 -1.47 9.89
C TYR A 197 1.06 -1.18 8.39
N SER A 198 -0.05 -1.37 7.68
CA SER A 198 -0.13 -1.16 6.22
C SER A 198 -0.10 0.32 5.81
N ALA A 199 -0.54 1.22 6.69
CA ALA A 199 -0.76 2.64 6.39
C ALA A 199 0.51 3.49 6.21
N TRP A 200 1.67 2.89 5.91
CA TRP A 200 2.98 3.51 6.19
C TRP A 200 4.13 3.35 5.19
N VAL A 201 4.09 2.40 4.24
CA VAL A 201 5.18 2.19 3.27
C VAL A 201 4.64 2.00 1.86
N SER A 202 4.75 3.03 1.01
CA SER A 202 4.84 2.83 -0.46
C SER A 202 6.32 2.55 -0.80
N PRO A 203 6.66 1.45 -1.49
CA PRO A 203 8.05 1.06 -1.71
C PRO A 203 8.59 1.33 -3.13
N GLU A 204 7.86 2.02 -4.00
CA GLU A 204 8.29 2.35 -5.37
C GLU A 204 9.12 3.66 -5.42
N GLY A 205 10.39 3.49 -5.78
CA GLY A 205 11.26 4.53 -6.31
C GLY A 205 11.97 3.93 -7.52
N VAL A 206 11.40 4.14 -8.71
CA VAL A 206 11.85 3.54 -9.97
C VAL A 206 13.16 4.18 -10.44
N SER A 207 14.15 3.37 -10.84
CA SER A 207 14.94 3.53 -12.08
C SER A 207 16.01 2.43 -12.22
N THR A 208 16.20 1.94 -13.45
CA THR A 208 17.46 1.42 -14.09
C THR A 208 18.45 0.56 -13.25
N SER A 209 18.85 -0.64 -13.68
CA SER A 209 18.76 -1.26 -15.01
C SER A 209 18.45 -2.76 -14.95
#